data_AF-A0A9X8HME1-F1
#
_entry.id   AF-A0A9X8HME1-F1
#
_cell.length_a   1.000
_cell.length_b   1.000
_cell.length_c   1.000
_cell.angle_alpha   90.00
_cell.angle_beta   90.00
_cell.angle_gamma   90.00
#
_symmetry.space_group_name_H-M   'P 1'
#
loop_
_entity.id
_entity.type
_entity.pdbx_description
1 polymer ?
#
loop_
_entity_poly.entity_id
_entity_poly.type
_entity_poly.pdbx_seq_one_letter_code
_entity_poly.pdbx_strand_id
1 'polypeptide(L)'
;MNLHFSRTLIAFTLFVIMIVLSLVIILFMNKSTTPPPAPQGISVLHLYKKNSGGCTIQMTVGMHRFANNDCDNDEMYNFAVENPRDGVRFGIYNAGHCNSDESYSHYKIVNPIYGQMTAKISVSKAHYVAIGQEVTRGIISEGFKDGKLEGKVSCVYVSADG
;
A
#
# COMPACT_ATOMS: atom_id res chain seq x y z
N MET A 1 33.80 -1.06 -61.76
CA MET A 1 32.60 -0.24 -61.58
C MET A 1 31.62 -1.00 -60.69
N ASN A 2 31.75 -0.96 -59.36
CA ASN A 2 30.84 -1.69 -58.43
C ASN A 2 30.83 -1.21 -56.96
N LEU A 3 31.61 -0.19 -56.56
CA LEU A 3 31.63 0.27 -55.16
C LEU A 3 30.51 1.26 -54.80
N HIS A 4 29.84 1.88 -55.77
CA HIS A 4 28.80 2.88 -55.50
C HIS A 4 27.44 2.27 -55.13
N PHE A 5 27.14 1.04 -55.56
CA PHE A 5 25.84 0.40 -55.33
C PHE A 5 25.64 -0.06 -53.88
N SER A 6 26.74 -0.41 -53.19
CA SER A 6 26.72 -0.92 -51.82
C SER A 6 26.36 0.15 -50.78
N ARG A 7 26.86 1.39 -50.95
CA ARG A 7 26.63 2.47 -49.97
C ARG A 7 25.18 2.95 -49.96
N THR A 8 24.53 2.98 -51.11
CA THR A 8 23.13 3.40 -51.25
C THR A 8 22.16 2.39 -50.63
N LEU A 9 22.45 1.08 -50.77
CA LEU A 9 21.64 0.01 -50.17
C LEU A 9 21.76 -0.01 -48.64
N ILE A 10 22.96 0.25 -48.11
CA ILE A 10 23.22 0.36 -46.67
C ILE A 10 22.53 1.59 -46.07
N ALA A 11 22.56 2.73 -46.77
CA ALA A 11 21.86 3.93 -46.32
C ALA A 11 20.34 3.75 -46.28
N PHE A 12 19.79 3.07 -47.29
CA PHE A 12 18.34 2.82 -47.38
C PHE A 12 17.86 1.85 -46.29
N THR A 13 18.62 0.80 -45.99
CA THR A 13 18.31 -0.15 -44.92
C THR A 13 18.36 0.48 -43.54
N LEU A 14 19.37 1.32 -43.26
CA LEU A 14 19.44 2.08 -42.00
C LEU A 14 18.27 3.06 -41.84
N PHE A 15 17.85 3.73 -42.92
CA PHE A 15 16.71 4.63 -42.89
C PHE A 15 15.39 3.91 -42.57
N VAL A 16 15.16 2.73 -43.15
CA VAL A 16 13.98 1.91 -42.86
C VAL A 16 13.98 1.42 -41.42
N ILE A 17 15.13 0.99 -40.89
CA ILE A 17 15.26 0.56 -39.48
C ILE A 17 14.90 1.72 -38.53
N MET A 18 15.36 2.94 -38.81
CA MET A 18 15.05 4.12 -38.00
C MET A 18 13.55 4.46 -38.00
N ILE A 19 12.86 4.29 -39.14
CA ILE A 19 11.40 4.48 -39.22
C ILE A 19 10.68 3.43 -38.36
N VAL A 20 11.07 2.15 -38.47
CA VAL A 20 10.46 1.06 -37.70
C VAL A 20 10.67 1.27 -36.20
N LEU A 21 11.88 1.65 -35.77
CA LEU A 21 12.16 1.99 -34.37
C LEU A 21 11.32 3.16 -33.86
N SER A 22 11.15 4.21 -34.69
CA SER A 22 10.33 5.37 -34.34
C SER A 22 8.86 5.00 -34.15
N LEU A 23 8.30 4.15 -35.02
CA LEU A 23 6.92 3.66 -34.91
C LEU A 23 6.72 2.78 -33.67
N VAL A 24 7.69 1.95 -33.32
CA VAL A 24 7.65 1.12 -32.11
C VAL A 24 7.66 1.98 -30.85
N ILE A 25 8.47 3.05 -30.79
CA ILE A 25 8.50 3.99 -29.66
C ILE A 25 7.14 4.67 -29.48
N ILE A 26 6.49 5.09 -30.58
CA ILE A 26 5.15 5.72 -30.53
C ILE A 26 4.10 4.74 -29.99
N LEU A 27 4.18 3.46 -30.34
CA LEU A 27 3.27 2.43 -29.82
C LEU A 27 3.45 2.19 -28.31
N PHE A 28 4.66 2.32 -27.78
CA PHE A 28 4.92 2.22 -26.33
C PHE A 28 4.47 3.47 -25.56
N MET A 29 4.55 4.66 -26.16
CA MET A 29 4.16 5.92 -25.50
C MET A 29 2.64 6.14 -25.47
N ASN A 30 1.87 5.49 -26.36
CA ASN A 30 0.41 5.60 -26.41
C ASN A 30 -0.35 4.71 -25.42
N LYS A 31 0.34 4.02 -24.50
CA LYS A 31 -0.31 3.42 -23.34
C LYS A 31 -0.72 4.54 -22.38
N SER A 32 -1.82 5.21 -22.72
CA SER A 32 -2.55 6.11 -21.84
C SER A 32 -2.74 5.41 -20.50
N THR A 33 -1.91 5.76 -19.52
CA THR A 33 -2.15 5.47 -18.11
C THR A 33 -3.27 6.37 -17.66
N THR A 34 -4.50 6.00 -18.01
CA THR A 34 -5.67 6.52 -17.31
C THR A 34 -5.46 6.12 -15.85
N PRO A 35 -5.33 7.07 -14.91
CA PRO A 35 -5.24 6.73 -13.50
C PRO A 35 -6.43 5.83 -13.17
N PRO A 36 -6.26 4.78 -12.37
CA PRO A 36 -7.41 4.05 -11.86
C PRO A 36 -8.38 5.07 -11.24
N PRO A 37 -9.70 4.93 -11.43
CA PRO A 37 -10.65 5.81 -10.78
C PRO A 37 -10.35 5.83 -9.28
N ALA A 38 -10.30 7.04 -8.71
CA ALA A 38 -10.09 7.19 -7.28
C ALA A 38 -11.16 6.37 -6.53
N PRO A 39 -10.76 5.60 -5.50
CA PRO A 39 -11.67 4.75 -4.75
C PRO A 39 -12.78 5.61 -4.16
N GLN A 40 -14.02 5.29 -4.52
CA GLN A 40 -15.20 5.88 -3.90
C GLN A 40 -15.53 5.04 -2.66
N GLY A 41 -15.40 5.62 -1.46
CA GLY A 41 -15.78 4.96 -0.20
C GLY A 41 -14.79 5.17 0.96
N ILE A 42 -15.07 4.52 2.08
CA ILE A 42 -14.24 4.54 3.29
C ILE A 42 -13.27 3.34 3.22
N SER A 43 -12.00 3.51 3.60
CA SER A 43 -11.07 2.39 3.74
C SER A 43 -11.51 1.48 4.90
N VAL A 44 -11.38 0.17 4.74
CA VAL A 44 -11.75 -0.79 5.79
C VAL A 44 -10.51 -1.57 6.20
N LEU A 45 -10.18 -1.52 7.49
CA LEU A 45 -9.08 -2.28 8.08
C LEU A 45 -9.59 -3.66 8.46
N HIS A 46 -9.11 -4.69 7.78
CA HIS A 46 -9.34 -6.08 8.14
C HIS A 46 -8.25 -6.53 9.11
N LEU A 47 -8.64 -7.02 10.28
CA LEU A 47 -7.75 -7.56 11.30
C LEU A 47 -7.92 -9.07 11.37
N TYR A 48 -6.83 -9.80 11.49
CA TYR A 48 -6.82 -11.26 11.45
C TYR A 48 -6.15 -11.85 12.69
N LYS A 49 -6.81 -12.88 13.25
CA LYS A 49 -6.21 -13.74 14.26
C LYS A 49 -5.15 -14.65 13.64
N LYS A 50 -4.38 -15.34 14.49
CA LYS A 50 -3.31 -16.26 14.04
C LYS A 50 -3.83 -17.47 13.27
N ASN A 51 -4.89 -18.12 13.77
CA ASN A 51 -5.32 -19.43 13.31
C ASN A 51 -6.60 -19.41 12.45
N SER A 52 -7.58 -18.57 12.79
CA SER A 52 -8.79 -18.37 11.97
C SER A 52 -9.60 -17.17 12.47
N GLY A 53 -10.37 -16.56 11.57
CA GLY A 53 -11.24 -15.43 11.89
C GLY A 53 -10.53 -14.09 11.95
N GLY A 54 -11.31 -13.06 12.25
CA GLY A 54 -10.90 -11.67 12.23
C GLY A 54 -12.07 -10.75 12.47
N CYS A 55 -11.82 -9.45 12.41
CA CYS A 55 -12.83 -8.42 12.48
C CYS A 55 -12.48 -7.29 11.50
N THR A 56 -13.38 -6.34 11.34
CA THR A 56 -13.19 -5.20 10.44
C THR A 56 -13.46 -3.90 11.16
N ILE A 57 -12.67 -2.87 10.87
CA ILE A 57 -12.87 -1.51 11.37
C ILE A 57 -13.00 -0.58 10.15
N GLN A 58 -14.07 0.21 10.11
CA GLN A 58 -14.18 1.30 9.14
C GLN A 58 -13.21 2.41 9.53
N MET A 59 -12.32 2.80 8.63
CA MET A 59 -11.25 3.76 8.92
C MET A 59 -11.71 5.22 8.83
N THR A 60 -12.75 5.57 9.58
CA THR A 60 -13.14 6.97 9.79
C THR A 60 -12.23 7.62 10.83
N VAL A 61 -12.01 8.94 10.75
CA VAL A 61 -11.16 9.64 11.73
C VAL A 61 -11.69 9.45 13.15
N GLY A 62 -10.82 9.05 14.07
CA GLY A 62 -11.17 8.84 15.46
C GLY A 62 -10.61 7.54 16.06
N MET A 63 -11.10 7.25 17.27
CA MET A 63 -10.69 6.10 18.06
C MET A 63 -11.68 4.94 17.86
N HIS A 64 -11.12 3.77 17.52
CA HIS A 64 -11.86 2.54 17.29
C HIS A 64 -11.39 1.49 18.29
N ARG A 65 -12.10 1.41 19.41
CA ARG A 65 -11.83 0.40 20.45
C ARG A 65 -12.38 -0.94 19.99
N PHE A 66 -11.61 -2.01 20.19
CA PHE A 66 -12.02 -3.35 19.74
C PHE A 66 -13.31 -3.82 20.43
N ALA A 67 -13.43 -3.52 21.73
CA ALA A 67 -14.64 -3.78 22.52
C ALA A 67 -15.92 -3.13 21.94
N ASN A 68 -15.81 -2.11 21.09
CA ASN A 68 -16.94 -1.42 20.46
C ASN A 68 -17.13 -1.78 18.97
N ASN A 69 -16.29 -2.65 18.41
CA ASN A 69 -16.23 -2.96 16.98
C ASN A 69 -16.25 -4.47 16.70
N ASP A 70 -16.83 -5.27 17.61
CA ASP A 70 -16.90 -6.74 17.52
C ASP A 70 -15.53 -7.38 17.24
N CYS A 71 -14.48 -6.80 17.82
CA CYS A 71 -13.11 -7.29 17.75
C CYS A 71 -12.69 -7.82 19.12
N ASP A 72 -12.06 -8.98 19.13
CA ASP A 72 -11.42 -9.51 20.34
C ASP A 72 -10.11 -8.77 20.62
N ASN A 73 -9.97 -8.27 21.85
CA ASN A 73 -8.70 -7.74 22.36
C ASN A 73 -7.65 -8.85 22.42
N ASP A 74 -6.38 -8.52 22.26
CA ASP A 74 -5.25 -9.44 22.46
C ASP A 74 -5.25 -10.67 21.53
N GLU A 75 -5.96 -10.62 20.41
CA GLU A 75 -6.06 -11.78 19.50
C GLU A 75 -5.60 -11.51 18.07
N MET A 76 -5.39 -10.24 17.68
CA MET A 76 -5.05 -9.90 16.30
C MET A 76 -3.54 -9.88 16.07
N TYR A 77 -3.12 -10.47 14.95
CA TYR A 77 -1.72 -10.64 14.57
C TYR A 77 -1.38 -9.91 13.27
N ASN A 78 -2.35 -9.83 12.35
CA ASN A 78 -2.13 -9.25 11.04
C ASN A 78 -3.27 -8.32 10.66
N PHE A 79 -3.02 -7.46 9.69
CA PHE A 79 -4.05 -6.64 9.06
C PHE A 79 -3.90 -6.59 7.53
N ALA A 80 -4.95 -6.18 6.85
CA ALA A 80 -4.97 -5.75 5.46
C ALA A 80 -5.95 -4.59 5.31
N VAL A 81 -5.77 -3.74 4.30
CA VAL A 81 -6.66 -2.62 4.03
C VAL A 81 -7.43 -2.88 2.74
N GLU A 82 -8.75 -2.94 2.85
CA GLU A 82 -9.66 -2.89 1.72
C GLU A 82 -9.92 -1.44 1.33
N ASN A 83 -10.03 -1.20 0.02
CA ASN A 83 -10.24 0.13 -0.55
C ASN A 83 -9.24 1.18 -0.01
N PRO A 84 -7.91 0.90 -0.09
CA PRO A 84 -6.90 1.79 0.47
C PRO A 84 -6.96 3.17 -0.21
N ARG A 85 -7.04 4.22 0.62
CA ARG A 85 -7.06 5.62 0.18
C ARG A 85 -5.73 6.30 0.50
N ASP A 86 -5.18 6.98 -0.49
CA ASP A 86 -3.96 7.76 -0.31
C ASP A 86 -4.16 8.81 0.79
N GLY A 87 -3.17 8.98 1.66
CA GLY A 87 -3.22 9.97 2.76
C GLY A 87 -3.84 9.48 4.06
N VAL A 88 -4.49 8.31 4.08
CA VAL A 88 -4.99 7.70 5.32
C VAL A 88 -3.82 7.41 6.27
N ARG A 89 -3.94 7.82 7.54
CA ARG A 89 -2.95 7.60 8.60
C ARG A 89 -3.62 6.91 9.77
N PHE A 90 -3.03 5.81 10.24
CA PHE A 90 -3.61 5.02 11.32
C PHE A 90 -2.54 4.37 12.20
N GLY A 91 -2.90 4.17 13.47
CA GLY A 91 -2.09 3.43 14.43
C GLY A 91 -2.85 2.24 14.99
N ILE A 92 -2.14 1.15 15.26
CA ILE A 92 -2.63 -0.05 15.93
C ILE A 92 -1.96 -0.14 17.29
N TYR A 93 -2.74 -0.21 18.36
CA TYR A 93 -2.29 -0.03 19.73
C TYR A 93 -2.59 -1.25 20.59
N ASN A 94 -1.67 -1.56 21.51
CA ASN A 94 -1.93 -2.48 22.62
C ASN A 94 -3.01 -1.93 23.56
N ALA A 95 -2.92 -0.63 23.87
CA ALA A 95 -3.83 0.01 24.80
C ALA A 95 -5.28 0.03 24.32
N GLY A 96 -6.22 -0.33 25.20
CA GLY A 96 -7.66 -0.33 24.91
C GLY A 96 -8.29 1.05 24.64
N HIS A 97 -7.56 2.14 24.85
CA HIS A 97 -7.98 3.52 24.55
C HIS A 97 -7.00 4.23 23.57
N CYS A 98 -6.21 3.47 22.81
CA CYS A 98 -5.25 4.03 21.85
C CYS A 98 -4.29 5.05 22.48
N ASN A 99 -3.93 4.89 23.76
CA ASN A 99 -2.94 5.76 24.39
C ASN A 99 -1.53 5.45 23.84
N SER A 100 -0.65 6.44 23.86
CA SER A 100 0.74 6.29 23.42
C SER A 100 1.67 5.77 24.52
N ASP A 101 1.13 5.42 25.69
CA ASP A 101 1.92 4.96 26.85
C ASP A 101 2.31 3.49 26.72
N GLU A 102 1.58 2.72 25.92
CA GLU A 102 1.85 1.32 25.61
C GLU A 102 2.42 1.14 24.20
N SER A 103 2.72 -0.10 23.82
CA SER A 103 3.23 -0.41 22.48
C SER A 103 2.23 -0.05 21.39
N TYR A 104 2.74 0.43 20.26
CA TYR A 104 1.94 0.74 19.06
C TYR A 104 2.78 0.66 17.79
N SER A 105 2.10 0.58 16.64
CA SER A 105 2.67 0.73 15.30
C SER A 105 1.83 1.71 14.49
N HIS A 106 2.47 2.65 13.81
CA HIS A 106 1.81 3.64 12.95
C HIS A 106 2.13 3.39 11.48
N TYR A 107 1.13 3.64 10.64
CA TYR A 107 1.18 3.40 9.21
C TYR A 107 0.49 4.54 8.46
N LYS A 108 0.97 4.78 7.23
CA LYS A 108 0.32 5.68 6.28
C LYS A 108 0.15 4.99 4.94
N ILE A 109 -0.99 5.22 4.31
CA ILE A 109 -1.27 4.76 2.96
C ILE A 109 -0.69 5.79 1.98
N VAL A 110 0.19 5.35 1.08
CA VAL A 110 0.84 6.19 0.06
C VAL A 110 0.84 5.48 -1.28
N ASN A 111 0.28 6.11 -2.32
CA ASN A 111 0.19 5.59 -3.69
C ASN A 111 -0.29 4.12 -3.76
N PRO A 112 -1.47 3.79 -3.19
CA PRO A 112 -1.95 2.42 -3.18
C PRO A 112 -2.37 1.94 -4.58
N ILE A 113 -2.52 0.62 -4.74
CA ILE A 113 -3.25 0.09 -5.90
C ILE A 113 -4.74 0.25 -5.62
N TYR A 114 -5.36 1.25 -6.25
CA TYR A 114 -6.78 1.51 -6.09
C TYR A 114 -7.65 0.34 -6.54
N GLY A 115 -8.71 0.07 -5.78
CA GLY A 115 -9.62 -1.05 -6.02
C GLY A 115 -9.06 -2.42 -5.63
N GLN A 116 -7.83 -2.50 -5.10
CA GLN A 116 -7.21 -3.74 -4.66
C GLN A 116 -6.92 -3.71 -3.16
N MET A 117 -7.30 -4.78 -2.45
CA MET A 117 -6.92 -4.97 -1.05
C MET A 117 -5.40 -5.10 -0.92
N THR A 118 -4.82 -4.49 0.12
CA THR A 118 -3.37 -4.62 0.38
C THR A 118 -2.99 -6.05 0.76
N ALA A 119 -1.69 -6.37 0.66
CA ALA A 119 -1.18 -7.60 1.24
C ALA A 119 -1.48 -7.67 2.75
N LYS A 120 -1.53 -8.89 3.29
CA LYS A 120 -1.63 -9.12 4.73
C LYS A 120 -0.28 -8.85 5.39
N ILE A 121 -0.28 -8.06 6.46
CA ILE A 121 0.92 -7.55 7.14
C ILE A 121 0.78 -7.78 8.64
N SER A 122 1.87 -8.12 9.33
CA SER A 122 1.86 -8.15 10.80
C SER A 122 1.55 -6.77 11.38
N VAL A 123 0.77 -6.72 12.46
CA VAL A 123 0.50 -5.49 13.22
C VAL A 123 1.77 -4.87 13.81
N SER A 124 2.83 -5.66 13.99
CA SER A 124 4.14 -5.22 14.51
C SER A 124 5.11 -4.82 13.39
N LYS A 125 4.70 -4.85 12.12
CA LYS A 125 5.65 -4.73 11.00
C LYS A 125 6.42 -3.40 10.97
N ALA A 126 5.82 -2.32 11.47
CA ALA A 126 6.51 -1.03 11.64
C ALA A 126 7.76 -1.10 12.54
N HIS A 127 7.86 -2.08 13.45
CA HIS A 127 9.03 -2.27 14.34
C HIS A 127 10.28 -2.73 13.58
N TYR A 128 10.10 -3.28 12.37
CA TYR A 128 11.17 -3.88 11.57
C TYR A 128 11.50 -3.07 10.31
N VAL A 129 10.87 -1.91 10.15
CA VAL A 129 10.96 -1.08 8.95
C VAL A 129 11.16 0.37 9.37
N ALA A 130 12.18 1.03 8.81
CA ALA A 130 12.47 2.42 9.13
C ALA A 130 11.28 3.35 8.78
N ILE A 131 11.16 4.46 9.50
CA ILE A 131 10.12 5.46 9.24
C ILE A 131 10.24 5.96 7.79
N GLY A 132 9.10 6.04 7.10
CA GLY A 132 9.01 6.45 5.70
C GLY A 132 9.28 5.35 4.68
N GLN A 133 9.73 4.17 5.12
CA GLN A 133 9.96 3.04 4.23
C GLN A 133 8.68 2.24 3.98
N GLU A 134 8.60 1.66 2.78
CA GLU A 134 7.49 0.82 2.37
C GLU A 134 7.48 -0.48 3.20
N VAL A 135 6.33 -0.76 3.81
CA VAL A 135 6.06 -1.99 4.55
C VAL A 135 5.51 -3.06 3.59
N THR A 136 4.59 -2.63 2.75
CA THR A 136 4.12 -3.34 1.56
C THR A 136 3.63 -2.30 0.57
N ARG A 137 3.39 -2.68 -0.68
CA ARG A 137 2.91 -1.77 -1.71
C ARG A 137 1.69 -0.99 -1.24
N GLY A 138 1.82 0.33 -1.21
CA GLY A 138 0.74 1.23 -0.79
C GLY A 138 0.73 1.59 0.71
N ILE A 139 1.59 1.00 1.55
CA ILE A 139 1.65 1.25 3.00
C ILE A 139 3.09 1.48 3.44
N ILE A 140 3.34 2.61 4.12
CA ILE A 140 4.63 2.95 4.71
C ILE A 140 4.57 2.93 6.24
N SER A 141 5.73 2.76 6.88
CA SER A 141 5.89 2.90 8.33
C SER A 141 5.90 4.37 8.74
N GLU A 142 5.12 4.77 9.75
CA GLU A 142 5.19 6.10 10.37
C GLU A 142 5.79 6.07 11.78
N GLY A 143 6.36 4.93 12.18
CA GLY A 143 7.01 4.75 13.47
C GLY A 143 6.24 3.83 14.40
N PHE A 144 6.80 3.65 15.59
CA PHE A 144 6.31 2.69 16.57
C PHE A 144 6.77 3.08 17.97
N LYS A 145 6.20 2.40 18.96
CA LYS A 145 6.73 2.32 20.32
C LYS A 145 6.97 0.87 20.67
N ASP A 146 8.11 0.62 21.30
CA ASP A 146 8.60 -0.72 21.63
C ASP A 146 7.58 -1.55 22.42
N GLY A 147 7.63 -2.86 22.21
CA GLY A 147 6.80 -3.86 22.88
C GLY A 147 6.08 -4.77 21.89
N LYS A 148 5.51 -5.87 22.40
CA LYS A 148 4.83 -6.86 21.56
C LYS A 148 3.41 -6.37 21.20
N LEU A 149 3.05 -6.42 19.92
CA LEU A 149 1.69 -6.10 19.44
C LEU A 149 0.91 -7.32 18.94
N GLU A 150 1.60 -8.30 18.38
CA GLU A 150 0.96 -9.54 17.93
C GLU A 150 0.25 -10.26 19.08
N GLY A 151 -1.07 -10.40 18.99
CA GLY A 151 -1.90 -10.94 20.06
C GLY A 151 -1.96 -10.04 21.29
N LYS A 152 -1.83 -8.72 21.10
CA LYS A 152 -1.92 -7.72 22.17
C LYS A 152 -2.72 -6.47 21.80
N VAL A 153 -3.09 -6.31 20.54
CA VAL A 153 -3.79 -5.11 20.09
C VAL A 153 -5.24 -5.05 20.59
N SER A 154 -5.67 -3.86 20.99
CA SER A 154 -7.01 -3.60 21.55
C SER A 154 -7.67 -2.32 20.98
N CYS A 155 -6.96 -1.55 20.16
CA CYS A 155 -7.48 -0.29 19.62
C CYS A 155 -6.80 0.12 18.32
N VAL A 156 -7.56 0.78 17.43
CA VAL A 156 -7.06 1.45 16.23
C VAL A 156 -7.43 2.93 16.28
N TYR A 157 -6.46 3.81 16.00
CA TYR A 157 -6.71 5.25 15.90
C TYR A 157 -6.42 5.71 14.47
N VAL A 158 -7.39 6.36 13.84
CA VAL A 158 -7.24 6.95 12.51
C VAL A 158 -7.09 8.45 12.68
N SER A 159 -5.92 8.98 12.30
CA SER A 159 -5.58 10.40 12.45
C SER A 159 -5.85 11.23 11.19
N ALA A 160 -5.96 10.57 10.03
CA ALA A 160 -6.38 11.15 8.76
C ALA A 160 -7.01 10.07 7.89
N ASP A 161 -8.01 10.42 7.07
CA ASP A 161 -8.76 9.50 6.21
C ASP A 161 -8.55 9.72 4.69
N GLY A 162 -7.56 10.53 4.33
CA GLY A 162 -7.15 10.80 2.95
C GLY A 162 -7.79 12.04 2.37
#